data_AF-A0A932R9V5-F1
#
_entry.id   AF-A0A932R9V5-F1
#
_cell.length_a   1.000
_cell.length_b   1.000
_cell.length_c   1.000
_cell.angle_alpha   90.00
_cell.angle_beta   90.00
_cell.angle_gamma   90.00
#
_symmetry.space_group_name_H-M   'P 1'
#
loop_
_entity.id
_entity.type
_entity.pdbx_description
1 polymer ?
#
loop_
_entity_poly.entity_id
_entity_poly.type
_entity_poly.pdbx_seq_one_letter_code
_entity_poly.pdbx_strand_id
1 'polypeptide(L)'
;MPSFLKLLAVCVLLVPALWAQAGSSTPKKPGEVRFSSDLLDKSIDPCNDFYAYACSKWQAQNPIPSDRPAWGRFNELQERGEYIVRDILEKAAAKNAGRSAYEQKIGDYYASCMDESAVEKAGLKP
;
A
#
# COMPACT_ATOMS: atom_id res chain seq x y z
N MET A 1 54.80 0.06 21.33
CA MET A 1 54.23 -0.35 20.03
C MET A 1 53.92 -1.85 20.09
N PRO A 2 52.77 -2.28 20.66
CA PRO A 2 51.88 -3.16 19.89
C PRO A 2 50.37 -3.10 20.27
N SER A 3 49.90 -2.13 21.06
CA SER A 3 48.53 -2.18 21.61
C SER A 3 47.46 -1.37 20.87
N PHE A 4 47.83 -0.54 19.89
CA PHE A 4 46.86 0.29 19.15
C PHE A 4 46.34 -0.37 17.85
N LEU A 5 46.97 -1.45 17.38
CA LEU A 5 46.60 -2.10 16.12
C LEU A 5 45.43 -3.09 16.24
N LYS A 6 45.00 -3.42 17.46
CA LYS A 6 43.89 -4.37 17.69
C LYS A 6 42.51 -3.73 17.73
N LEU A 7 42.40 -2.42 17.90
CA LEU A 7 41.08 -1.75 17.96
C LEU A 7 40.51 -1.41 16.57
N LEU A 8 41.34 -1.28 15.54
CA LEU A 8 40.86 -0.97 14.18
C LEU A 8 40.34 -2.19 13.40
N ALA A 9 40.65 -3.41 13.85
CA ALA A 9 40.24 -4.64 13.18
C ALA A 9 38.85 -5.17 13.60
N VAL A 10 38.22 -4.58 14.63
CA VAL A 10 36.93 -5.07 15.17
C VAL A 10 35.72 -4.34 14.55
N CYS A 11 35.91 -3.16 13.95
CA CYS A 11 34.81 -2.38 13.37
C CYS A 11 34.38 -2.82 11.96
N VAL A 12 35.07 -3.77 11.31
CA VAL A 12 34.77 -4.19 9.93
C VAL A 12 33.90 -5.46 9.84
N LEU A 13 33.58 -6.11 10.97
CA LEU A 13 32.88 -7.42 10.97
C LEU A 13 31.43 -7.42 11.49
N LEU A 14 30.81 -6.24 11.70
CA LEU A 14 29.44 -6.14 12.23
C LEU A 14 28.43 -5.43 11.31
N VAL A 15 28.71 -5.34 10.01
CA VAL A 15 27.71 -4.87 9.03
C VAL A 15 27.42 -5.92 7.95
N PRO A 16 26.77 -7.05 8.30
CA PRO A 16 25.99 -7.74 7.29
C PRO A 16 24.61 -8.10 7.82
N ALA A 17 23.72 -7.12 8.04
CA ALA A 17 22.31 -7.41 8.33
C ALA A 17 21.36 -6.23 8.10
N LEU A 18 21.68 -5.29 7.20
CA LEU A 18 20.76 -4.22 6.79
C LEU A 18 20.28 -4.40 5.34
N TRP A 19 20.22 -5.64 4.87
CA TRP A 19 19.56 -5.99 3.62
C TRP A 19 18.58 -7.12 3.91
N ALA A 20 17.35 -6.93 3.46
CA ALA A 20 16.20 -7.83 3.58
C ALA A 20 15.48 -7.86 4.95
N GLN A 21 14.80 -6.76 5.26
CA GLN A 21 13.44 -6.89 5.78
C GLN A 21 12.50 -6.10 4.86
N ALA A 22 12.35 -6.56 3.62
CA ALA A 22 11.13 -6.28 2.87
C ALA A 22 10.02 -7.03 3.60
N GLY A 23 9.52 -6.43 4.68
CA GLY A 23 8.35 -6.94 5.37
C GLY A 23 7.22 -6.90 4.37
N SER A 24 6.79 -8.07 3.90
CA SER A 24 5.54 -8.22 3.17
C SER A 24 4.43 -7.87 4.14
N SER A 25 4.14 -6.58 4.31
CA SER A 25 3.00 -6.11 5.08
C SER A 25 1.77 -6.58 4.33
N THR A 26 1.02 -7.52 4.90
CA THR A 26 -0.30 -7.85 4.38
C THR A 26 -1.07 -6.52 4.31
N PRO A 27 -1.50 -6.11 3.12
CA PRO A 27 -2.10 -4.80 2.96
C PRO A 27 -3.38 -4.74 3.80
N LYS A 28 -3.46 -3.73 4.66
CA LYS A 28 -4.60 -3.56 5.57
C LYS A 28 -5.87 -3.36 4.76
N LYS A 29 -6.93 -4.09 5.09
CA LYS A 29 -8.26 -3.87 4.50
C LYS A 29 -8.70 -2.42 4.73
N PRO A 30 -9.00 -1.65 3.67
CA PRO A 30 -9.54 -0.30 3.83
C PRO A 30 -10.84 -0.31 4.62
N GLY A 31 -11.09 0.76 5.36
CA GLY A 31 -12.31 0.95 6.15
C GLY A 31 -13.57 0.91 5.29
N GLU A 32 -14.73 0.86 5.94
CA GLU A 32 -16.00 1.02 5.24
C GLU A 32 -16.23 2.48 4.88
N VAL A 33 -16.46 2.72 3.59
CA VAL A 33 -16.75 4.06 3.07
C VAL A 33 -18.25 4.30 3.14
N ARG A 34 -18.69 4.99 4.19
CA ARG A 34 -20.11 5.34 4.41
C ARG A 34 -20.29 6.78 4.83
N PHE A 35 -21.41 7.37 4.46
CA PHE A 35 -21.82 8.65 5.02
C PHE A 35 -22.10 8.49 6.52
N SER A 36 -21.70 9.50 7.31
CA SER A 36 -22.05 9.61 8.72
C SER A 36 -22.38 11.06 9.04
N SER A 37 -23.54 11.29 9.65
CA SER A 37 -23.95 12.61 10.14
C SER A 37 -23.07 13.13 11.28
N ASP A 38 -22.31 12.25 11.92
CA ASP A 38 -21.39 12.63 13.01
C ASP A 38 -20.21 13.48 12.51
N LEU A 39 -19.92 13.39 11.21
CA LEU A 39 -18.87 14.16 10.55
C LEU A 39 -19.34 15.55 10.09
N LEU A 40 -20.61 15.91 10.29
CA LEU A 40 -21.07 17.27 10.07
C LEU A 40 -20.52 18.21 11.15
N ASP A 41 -19.98 19.35 10.75
CA ASP A 41 -19.57 20.42 11.65
C ASP A 41 -20.70 21.41 11.90
N LYS A 42 -21.52 21.09 12.91
CA LYS A 42 -22.66 21.90 13.32
C LYS A 42 -22.29 23.25 13.94
N SER A 43 -21.00 23.56 14.11
CA SER A 43 -20.56 24.90 14.52
C SER A 43 -20.52 25.89 13.36
N ILE A 44 -20.59 25.40 12.11
CA ILE A 44 -20.55 26.20 10.89
C ILE A 44 -21.98 26.38 10.37
N ASP A 45 -22.34 27.60 9.99
CA ASP A 45 -23.63 27.86 9.33
C ASP A 45 -23.59 27.34 7.88
N PRO A 46 -24.42 26.34 7.53
CA PRO A 46 -24.44 25.75 6.18
C PRO A 46 -24.84 26.75 5.08
N CYS A 47 -25.54 27.84 5.43
CA CYS A 47 -25.91 28.88 4.46
C CYS A 47 -24.71 29.75 4.05
N ASN A 48 -23.64 29.78 4.87
CA ASN A 48 -22.43 30.55 4.59
C ASN A 48 -21.35 29.69 3.93
N ASP A 49 -21.13 28.47 4.43
CA ASP A 49 -20.18 27.52 3.86
C ASP A 49 -20.66 26.09 4.05
N PHE A 50 -21.44 25.61 3.08
CA PHE A 50 -21.96 24.24 3.10
C PHE A 50 -20.85 23.19 3.02
N TYR A 51 -19.73 23.49 2.36
CA TYR A 51 -18.64 22.55 2.20
C TYR A 51 -17.91 22.34 3.53
N ALA A 52 -17.56 23.43 4.22
CA ALA A 52 -16.93 23.32 5.54
C ALA A 52 -17.89 22.68 6.56
N TYR A 53 -19.19 23.02 6.53
CA TYR A 53 -20.20 22.34 7.34
C TYR A 53 -20.24 20.82 7.10
N ALA A 54 -20.18 20.38 5.85
CA ALA A 54 -20.33 18.97 5.49
C ALA A 54 -19.04 18.15 5.59
N CYS A 55 -17.87 18.77 5.39
CA CYS A 55 -16.63 18.04 5.10
C CYS A 55 -15.47 18.33 6.07
N SER A 56 -15.46 19.46 6.79
CA SER A 56 -14.28 19.93 7.54
C SER A 56 -13.76 18.93 8.57
N LYS A 57 -14.65 18.28 9.35
CA LYS A 57 -14.26 17.25 10.32
C LYS A 57 -13.65 16.01 9.65
N TRP A 58 -14.20 15.58 8.51
CA TRP A 58 -13.62 14.46 7.78
C TRP A 58 -12.23 14.85 7.25
N GLN A 59 -12.07 16.04 6.68
CA GLN A 59 -10.78 16.51 6.17
C GLN A 59 -9.71 16.58 7.26
N ALA A 60 -10.07 17.08 8.45
CA ALA A 60 -9.14 17.14 9.58
C ALA A 60 -8.66 15.76 10.06
N GLN A 61 -9.48 14.72 9.91
CA GLN A 61 -9.17 13.34 10.30
C GLN A 61 -8.46 12.54 9.19
N ASN A 62 -8.47 13.03 7.95
CA ASN A 62 -8.03 12.28 6.78
C ASN A 62 -7.03 13.11 5.96
N PRO A 63 -5.79 13.28 6.44
CA PRO A 63 -4.74 13.96 5.69
C PRO A 63 -4.41 13.20 4.40
N ILE A 64 -3.86 13.90 3.42
CA ILE A 64 -3.44 13.28 2.16
C ILE A 64 -2.31 12.29 2.43
N PRO A 65 -2.47 10.99 2.10
CA PRO A 65 -1.40 10.01 2.21
C PRO A 65 -0.18 10.39 1.35
N SER A 66 1.03 10.04 1.79
CA SER A 66 2.27 10.44 1.12
C SER A 66 2.45 9.88 -0.30
N ASP A 67 1.76 8.79 -0.62
CA ASP A 67 1.76 8.14 -1.93
C ASP A 67 0.66 8.69 -2.87
N ARG A 68 -0.12 9.68 -2.43
CA ARG A 68 -1.25 10.23 -3.19
C ARG A 68 -1.12 11.74 -3.37
N PRO A 69 -1.50 12.29 -4.54
CA PRO A 69 -1.53 13.73 -4.77
C PRO A 69 -2.77 14.41 -4.16
N ALA A 70 -3.83 13.65 -3.87
CA ALA A 70 -5.09 14.13 -3.33
C ALA A 70 -5.79 13.02 -2.53
N TRP A 71 -6.64 13.42 -1.58
CA TRP A 71 -7.41 12.48 -0.77
C TRP A 71 -8.84 12.98 -0.53
N GLY A 72 -9.79 12.05 -0.65
CA GLY A 72 -11.21 12.33 -0.67
C GLY A 72 -12.04 11.06 -0.59
N ARG A 73 -13.35 11.21 -0.46
CA ARG A 73 -14.31 10.08 -0.37
C ARG A 73 -14.25 9.14 -1.57
N PHE A 74 -14.02 9.66 -2.78
CA PHE A 74 -13.87 8.85 -3.98
C PHE A 74 -12.54 8.09 -4.00
N ASN A 75 -11.48 8.65 -3.41
CA ASN A 75 -10.22 7.94 -3.26
C ASN A 75 -10.36 6.76 -2.28
N GLU A 76 -11.08 6.94 -1.16
CA GLU A 76 -11.38 5.84 -0.24
C GLU A 76 -12.18 4.72 -0.94
N LEU A 77 -13.17 5.09 -1.78
CA LEU A 77 -13.93 4.10 -2.58
C LEU A 77 -13.03 3.36 -3.57
N GLN A 78 -12.16 4.09 -4.26
CA GLN A 78 -11.22 3.50 -5.21
C GLN A 78 -10.25 2.55 -4.50
N GLU A 79 -9.66 2.94 -3.37
CA GLU A 79 -8.74 2.11 -2.61
C GLU A 79 -9.42 0.82 -2.12
N ARG A 80 -10.68 0.91 -1.66
CA ARG A 80 -11.47 -0.28 -1.31
C ARG A 80 -11.71 -1.17 -2.52
N GLY A 81 -12.00 -0.59 -3.68
CA GLY A 81 -12.15 -1.32 -4.94
C GLY A 81 -10.87 -2.04 -5.36
N GLU A 82 -9.74 -1.33 -5.35
CA GLU A 82 -8.39 -1.87 -5.63
C GLU A 82 -8.05 -3.02 -4.68
N TYR A 83 -8.37 -2.88 -3.37
CA TYR A 83 -8.18 -3.95 -2.39
C TYR A 83 -8.97 -5.22 -2.76
N ILE A 84 -10.24 -5.08 -3.14
CA ILE A 84 -11.11 -6.22 -3.51
C ILE A 84 -10.61 -6.87 -4.80
N VAL A 85 -10.28 -6.07 -5.81
CA VAL A 85 -9.75 -6.58 -7.09
C VAL A 85 -8.43 -7.31 -6.85
N ARG A 86 -7.54 -6.78 -6.02
CA ARG A 86 -6.30 -7.45 -5.65
C ARG A 86 -6.56 -8.81 -4.99
N ASP A 87 -7.46 -8.89 -4.01
CA ASP A 87 -7.82 -10.16 -3.37
C ASP A 87 -8.33 -11.21 -4.38
N ILE A 88 -9.12 -10.78 -5.37
CA ILE A 88 -9.57 -11.65 -6.47
C ILE A 88 -8.39 -12.12 -7.33
N LEU A 89 -7.49 -11.21 -7.70
CA LEU A 89 -6.34 -11.52 -8.55
C LEU A 89 -5.32 -12.42 -7.85
N GLU A 90 -5.07 -12.20 -6.56
CA GLU A 90 -4.22 -13.05 -5.72
C GLU A 90 -4.77 -14.48 -5.65
N LYS A 91 -6.09 -14.63 -5.49
CA LYS A 91 -6.76 -15.94 -5.53
C LYS A 91 -6.66 -16.61 -6.91
N ALA A 92 -6.80 -15.85 -8.00
CA ALA A 92 -6.67 -16.38 -9.36
C ALA A 92 -5.21 -16.77 -9.70
N ALA A 93 -4.24 -16.07 -9.12
CA ALA A 93 -2.81 -16.35 -9.28
C ALA A 93 -2.36 -17.60 -8.50
N ALA A 94 -3.13 -18.05 -7.51
CA ALA A 94 -2.83 -19.28 -6.78
C ALA A 94 -2.83 -20.48 -7.74
N LYS A 95 -1.66 -21.12 -7.91
CA LYS A 95 -1.46 -22.26 -8.81
C LYS A 95 -2.25 -23.46 -8.32
N ASN A 96 -3.46 -23.62 -8.86
CA ASN A 96 -4.35 -24.74 -8.59
C ASN A 96 -4.79 -25.40 -9.91
N ALA A 97 -5.12 -26.69 -9.86
CA ALA A 97 -5.54 -27.45 -11.05
C ALA A 97 -6.98 -27.13 -11.50
N GLY A 98 -7.74 -26.37 -10.70
CA GLY A 98 -9.15 -26.05 -10.95
C GLY A 98 -9.39 -24.72 -11.65
N ARG A 99 -8.34 -23.97 -12.01
CA ARG A 99 -8.49 -22.66 -12.67
C ARG A 99 -9.18 -22.81 -14.01
N SER A 100 -10.22 -22.01 -14.22
CA SER A 100 -10.78 -21.76 -15.54
C SER A 100 -9.74 -21.09 -16.45
N ALA A 101 -9.97 -21.14 -17.76
CA ALA A 101 -9.09 -20.47 -18.73
C ALA A 101 -8.97 -18.95 -18.49
N TYR A 102 -10.01 -18.32 -17.92
CA TYR A 102 -9.99 -16.90 -17.56
C TYR A 102 -9.16 -16.64 -16.31
N GLU A 103 -9.35 -17.43 -15.25
CA GLU A 103 -8.56 -17.34 -14.01
C GLU A 103 -7.08 -17.57 -14.28
N GLN A 104 -6.75 -18.51 -15.15
CA GLN A 104 -5.36 -18.73 -15.56
C GLN A 104 -4.76 -17.47 -16.21
N LYS A 105 -5.44 -16.88 -17.20
CA LYS A 105 -4.94 -15.70 -17.91
C LYS A 105 -4.76 -14.49 -16.98
N ILE A 106 -5.76 -14.17 -16.17
CA ILE A 106 -5.70 -12.99 -15.28
C ILE A 106 -4.74 -13.22 -14.11
N GLY A 107 -4.70 -14.44 -13.57
CA GLY A 107 -3.84 -14.82 -12.47
C GLY A 107 -2.37 -14.86 -12.86
N ASP A 108 -2.05 -15.46 -14.01
CA ASP A 108 -0.68 -15.53 -14.52
C ASP A 108 -0.16 -14.13 -14.90
N TYR A 109 -1.01 -13.27 -15.49
CA TYR A 109 -0.67 -11.87 -15.78
C TYR A 109 -0.41 -11.04 -14.52
N TYR A 110 -1.26 -11.18 -13.50
CA TYR A 110 -1.03 -10.54 -12.20
C TYR A 110 0.27 -11.04 -11.57
N ALA A 111 0.49 -12.36 -11.54
CA ALA A 111 1.69 -12.97 -10.97
C ALA A 111 2.98 -12.51 -11.68
N SER A 112 2.97 -12.33 -13.00
CA SER A 112 4.15 -11.84 -13.72
C SER A 112 4.51 -10.39 -13.35
N CYS A 113 3.51 -9.56 -13.05
CA CYS A 113 3.74 -8.19 -12.59
C CYS A 113 4.28 -8.14 -11.16
N MET A 114 3.78 -9.02 -10.29
CA MET A 114 4.15 -9.05 -8.87
C MET A 114 5.49 -9.74 -8.57
N ASP A 115 6.09 -10.45 -9.53
CA ASP A 115 7.41 -11.07 -9.37
C ASP A 115 8.54 -10.06 -9.61
N GLU A 116 8.70 -9.13 -8.67
CA GLU A 116 9.75 -8.11 -8.70
C GLU A 116 11.15 -8.74 -8.86
N SER A 117 11.40 -9.91 -8.24
CA SER A 117 12.70 -10.58 -8.38
C SER A 117 12.99 -11.03 -9.81
N ALA A 118 12.00 -11.53 -10.54
CA ALA A 118 12.16 -11.89 -11.94
C ALA A 118 12.36 -10.64 -12.82
N VAL A 119 11.60 -9.57 -12.56
CA VAL A 119 11.72 -8.28 -13.26
C VAL A 119 13.11 -7.68 -13.08
N GLU A 120 13.60 -7.58 -11.84
CA GLU A 120 14.93 -7.04 -11.54
C GLU A 120 16.06 -7.89 -12.14
N LYS A 121 15.88 -9.22 -12.21
CA LYS A 121 16.83 -10.13 -12.86
C LYS A 121 16.86 -9.94 -14.38
N ALA A 122 15.73 -9.62 -15.01
CA ALA A 122 15.66 -9.34 -16.45
C ALA A 122 16.31 -7.98 -16.80
N GLY A 123 16.23 -7.01 -15.89
CA GLY A 123 16.81 -5.68 -16.06
C GLY A 123 16.15 -4.93 -17.22
N LEU A 124 16.95 -4.44 -18.17
CA LEU A 124 16.43 -3.73 -19.36
C LEU A 124 16.00 -4.67 -20.50
N LYS A 125 16.16 -5.98 -20.33
CA LYS A 125 15.64 -6.96 -21.29
C LYS A 125 14.16 -7.21 -20.98
N PRO A 126 13.30 -7.40 -22.00
CA PRO A 126 11.92 -7.82 -21.76
C PRO A 126 11.83 -9.11 -20.94
#